data_AF-A0A7N2KUR7-F1
#
_entry.id   AF-A0A7N2KUR7-F1
#
_cell.length_a   1.000
_cell.length_b   1.000
_cell.length_c   1.000
_cell.angle_alpha   90.00
_cell.angle_beta   90.00
_cell.angle_gamma   90.00
#
_symmetry.space_group_name_H-M   'P 1'
#
loop_
_entity.id
_entity.type
_entity.pdbx_description
1 polymer ?
#
loop_
_entity_poly.entity_id
_entity_poly.type
_entity_poly.pdbx_seq_one_letter_code
_entity_poly.pdbx_strand_id
1 'polypeptide(L)'
;MTTTQALNFKQLSFTNFALLFSLLPQLTTTMAAVTESLSHCSSSDKGPVVPTTPLVTFLERVQEAALKTFKETNFDPKLYVDLSLKLNFSTTEKAFDQLQKSANGSLSVEGLKGFIDKYFGGAGSDLVYVEPVDFVPEPEGFLPKVENPEVRAWALEIHALWKNLSRKVSDEVHKRPELHTILPLPEQGVIPGSRFREVYYWDSYWVISVSVVNVKP
;
A
#
# COMPACT_ATOMS: atom_id res chain seq x y z
N MET A 1 12.80 -12.69 45.59
CA MET A 1 12.47 -11.29 45.24
C MET A 1 13.58 -10.83 44.31
N THR A 2 13.35 -10.93 43.01
CA THR A 2 14.39 -10.71 42.00
C THR A 2 13.83 -9.68 41.02
N THR A 3 14.46 -8.51 41.01
CA THR A 3 13.97 -7.29 40.36
C THR A 3 14.24 -7.34 38.86
N THR A 4 13.17 -7.29 38.07
CA THR A 4 13.19 -7.09 36.62
C THR A 4 13.70 -5.68 36.30
N GLN A 5 14.79 -5.56 35.54
CA GLN A 5 15.16 -4.30 34.89
C GLN A 5 14.68 -4.33 33.44
N ALA A 6 13.75 -3.43 33.11
CA ALA A 6 13.31 -3.17 31.75
C ALA A 6 14.39 -2.36 31.00
N LEU A 7 14.75 -2.79 29.79
CA LEU A 7 15.61 -2.03 28.90
C LEU A 7 14.81 -0.91 28.23
N ASN A 8 15.25 0.33 28.45
CA ASN A 8 14.62 1.56 27.98
C ASN A 8 15.28 2.03 26.67
N PHE A 9 14.58 1.90 25.55
CA PHE A 9 15.02 2.35 24.22
C PHE A 9 14.90 3.86 24.05
N LYS A 10 15.73 4.64 24.73
CA LYS A 10 15.98 6.05 24.39
C LYS A 10 17.40 6.45 24.74
N GLN A 11 18.35 6.18 23.83
CA GLN A 11 19.53 7.03 23.55
C GLN A 11 20.45 6.31 22.55
N LEU A 12 20.29 6.60 21.27
CA LEU A 12 21.37 6.47 20.30
C LEU A 12 21.59 7.84 19.68
N SER A 13 22.64 8.51 20.19
CA SER A 13 23.13 9.79 19.71
C SER A 13 23.77 9.61 18.34
N PHE A 14 23.17 10.17 17.30
CA PHE A 14 23.78 10.30 15.98
C PHE A 14 24.79 11.45 15.99
N THR A 15 26.00 11.16 16.46
CA THR A 15 27.14 12.07 16.29
C THR A 15 28.35 11.24 15.89
N ASN A 16 28.77 11.43 14.63
CA ASN A 16 30.04 11.07 13.99
C ASN A 16 29.86 10.26 12.70
N PHE A 17 29.42 10.95 11.64
CA PHE A 17 29.78 10.58 10.27
C PHE A 17 29.90 11.86 9.42
N ALA A 18 30.75 12.77 9.87
CA ALA A 18 31.26 13.86 9.04
C ALA A 18 32.74 13.61 8.82
N LEU A 19 33.19 13.74 7.56
CA LEU A 19 34.53 13.49 7.01
C LEU A 19 34.68 12.16 6.26
N LEU A 20 34.02 12.05 5.10
CA LEU A 20 34.56 11.32 3.92
C LEU A 20 33.65 11.51 2.69
N PHE A 21 33.45 12.74 2.24
CA PHE A 21 32.96 13.02 0.87
C PHE A 21 33.55 14.36 0.40
N SER A 22 34.85 14.35 0.12
CA SER A 22 35.48 15.36 -0.72
C SER A 22 35.91 14.68 -2.01
N LEU A 23 35.51 15.26 -3.15
CA LEU A 23 35.77 14.89 -4.54
C LEU A 23 34.67 14.07 -5.24
N LEU A 24 33.62 14.77 -5.69
CA LEU A 24 32.89 14.45 -6.91
C LEU A 24 32.58 15.78 -7.63
N PRO A 25 32.92 15.91 -8.93
CA PRO A 25 32.71 17.15 -9.67
C PRO A 25 31.22 17.39 -9.94
N GLN A 26 30.79 18.65 -9.77
CA GLN A 26 29.45 19.13 -10.06
C GLN A 26 29.17 19.02 -11.56
N LEU A 27 28.21 18.17 -11.93
CA LEU A 27 27.63 18.17 -13.27
C LEU A 27 26.34 18.99 -13.22
N THR A 28 26.42 20.27 -13.61
CA THR A 28 25.26 21.12 -13.83
C THR A 28 24.59 20.71 -15.14
N THR A 29 23.45 20.03 -15.06
CA THR A 29 22.57 19.85 -16.23
C THR A 29 21.43 20.85 -16.13
N THR A 30 21.37 21.72 -17.14
CA THR A 30 20.37 22.74 -17.36
C THR A 30 18.97 22.14 -17.43
N MET A 31 18.05 22.66 -16.59
CA MET A 31 16.61 22.44 -16.71
C MET A 31 16.12 23.09 -18.00
N ALA A 32 15.96 22.32 -19.07
CA ALA A 32 15.18 22.74 -20.23
C ALA A 32 13.70 22.56 -19.91
N ALA A 33 12.95 23.64 -20.06
CA ALA A 33 11.52 23.74 -19.81
C ALA A 33 10.74 22.68 -20.60
N VAL A 34 9.87 21.94 -19.90
CA VAL A 34 8.81 21.14 -20.52
C VAL A 34 7.56 22.00 -20.49
N THR A 35 7.33 22.73 -21.58
CA THR A 35 6.03 23.28 -21.93
C THR A 35 5.66 22.77 -23.32
N GLU A 36 4.45 22.23 -23.42
CA GLU A 36 3.72 21.65 -24.57
C GLU A 36 3.53 20.14 -24.42
N SER A 37 2.36 19.54 -24.60
CA SER A 37 1.01 20.01 -24.87
C SER A 37 0.09 18.88 -24.43
N LEU A 38 -1.05 19.17 -23.80
CA LEU A 38 -2.14 18.21 -23.62
C LEU A 38 -2.79 18.02 -24.99
N SER A 39 -2.13 17.27 -25.86
CA SER A 39 -2.75 16.74 -27.05
C SER A 39 -3.50 15.47 -26.66
N HIS A 40 -4.79 15.45 -27.00
CA HIS A 40 -5.67 14.31 -26.83
C HIS A 40 -5.05 13.11 -27.54
N CYS A 41 -4.48 12.18 -26.77
CA CYS A 41 -3.90 10.96 -27.32
C CYS A 41 -5.04 10.06 -27.81
N SER A 42 -5.36 10.16 -29.10
CA SER A 42 -6.10 9.14 -29.83
C SER A 42 -5.15 7.97 -30.09
N SER A 43 -4.94 7.14 -29.06
CA SER A 43 -4.23 5.88 -29.22
C SER A 43 -5.13 4.90 -29.99
N SER A 44 -4.83 4.69 -31.26
CA SER A 44 -5.28 3.51 -32.02
C SER A 44 -4.24 2.38 -31.95
N ASP A 45 -3.49 2.31 -30.86
CA ASP A 45 -2.44 1.32 -30.70
C ASP A 45 -3.07 -0.03 -30.30
N LYS A 46 -2.99 -1.02 -31.20
CA LYS A 46 -3.47 -2.39 -30.99
C LYS A 46 -2.36 -3.27 -30.38
N GLY A 47 -1.54 -2.71 -29.50
CA GLY A 47 -0.60 -3.48 -28.69
C GLY A 47 -1.34 -4.43 -27.72
N PRO A 48 -0.63 -5.36 -27.06
CA PRO A 48 -1.22 -6.26 -26.05
C PRO A 48 -1.62 -5.55 -24.75
N VAL A 49 -1.53 -4.22 -24.71
CA VAL A 49 -1.85 -3.41 -23.55
C VAL A 49 -3.35 -3.48 -23.31
N VAL A 50 -3.74 -4.12 -22.21
CA VAL A 50 -5.13 -4.13 -21.76
C VAL A 50 -5.54 -2.68 -21.51
N PRO A 51 -6.63 -2.19 -22.14
CA PRO A 51 -7.12 -0.84 -21.90
C PRO A 51 -7.41 -0.63 -20.41
N THR A 52 -7.04 0.54 -19.89
CA THR A 52 -7.38 0.94 -18.52
C THR A 52 -8.88 0.80 -18.30
N THR A 53 -9.27 0.19 -17.17
CA THR A 53 -10.69 0.01 -16.88
C THR A 53 -11.35 1.36 -16.59
N PRO A 54 -12.65 1.54 -16.89
CA PRO A 54 -13.37 2.77 -16.56
C PRO A 54 -13.24 3.16 -15.08
N LEU A 55 -13.18 2.16 -14.19
CA LEU A 55 -12.96 2.37 -12.77
C LEU A 55 -11.61 3.05 -12.49
N VAL A 56 -10.51 2.55 -13.05
CA VAL A 56 -9.17 3.11 -12.80
C VAL A 56 -9.10 4.55 -13.30
N THR A 57 -9.59 4.84 -14.51
CA THR A 57 -9.65 6.21 -15.04
C THR A 57 -10.50 7.13 -14.16
N PHE A 58 -11.57 6.61 -13.58
CA PHE A 58 -12.39 7.38 -12.63
C PHE A 58 -11.67 7.65 -11.30
N LEU A 59 -10.97 6.65 -10.75
CA LEU A 59 -10.18 6.82 -9.52
C LEU A 59 -9.04 7.82 -9.70
N GLU A 60 -8.42 7.87 -10.88
CA GLU A 60 -7.44 8.90 -11.25
C GLU A 60 -8.05 10.31 -11.20
N ARG A 61 -9.27 10.49 -11.73
CA ARG A 61 -9.99 11.78 -11.65
C ARG A 61 -10.30 12.18 -10.21
N VAL A 62 -10.65 11.23 -9.35
CA VAL A 62 -10.86 11.47 -7.91
C VAL A 62 -9.55 11.84 -7.24
N GLN A 63 -8.46 11.14 -7.55
CA GLN A 63 -7.11 11.42 -7.06
C GLN A 63 -6.64 12.84 -7.44
N GLU A 64 -6.83 13.26 -8.70
CA GLU A 64 -6.50 14.61 -9.15
C GLU A 64 -7.31 15.70 -8.43
N ALA A 65 -8.63 15.46 -8.27
CA ALA A 65 -9.49 16.39 -7.53
C ALA A 65 -9.05 16.50 -6.07
N ALA A 66 -8.64 15.39 -5.46
CA ALA A 66 -8.10 15.36 -4.11
C ALA A 66 -6.77 16.12 -3.99
N LEU A 67 -5.85 15.94 -4.94
CA LEU A 67 -4.58 16.68 -4.97
C LEU A 67 -4.83 18.20 -5.01
N LYS A 68 -5.73 18.66 -5.90
CA LYS A 68 -6.10 20.08 -6.03
C LYS A 68 -6.80 20.62 -4.79
N THR A 69 -7.54 19.79 -4.06
CA THR A 69 -8.36 20.19 -2.92
C THR A 69 -7.58 20.19 -1.60
N PHE A 70 -6.79 19.14 -1.33
CA PHE A 70 -6.10 18.95 -0.06
C PHE A 70 -4.67 19.47 -0.03
N LYS A 71 -4.06 19.79 -1.19
CA LYS A 71 -2.65 20.18 -1.34
C LYS A 71 -1.68 19.08 -0.92
N GLU A 72 -0.39 19.29 -1.15
CA GLU A 72 0.65 18.23 -1.07
C GLU A 72 0.89 17.68 0.35
N THR A 73 0.64 18.45 1.42
CA THR A 73 1.10 18.08 2.76
C THR A 73 0.37 16.88 3.39
N ASN A 74 -0.77 16.45 2.84
CA ASN A 74 -1.55 15.30 3.34
C ASN A 74 -2.13 14.45 2.19
N PHE A 75 -1.41 14.37 1.07
CA PHE A 75 -1.88 13.65 -0.11
C PHE A 75 -1.13 12.32 -0.30
N ASP A 76 -1.86 11.21 -0.21
CA ASP A 76 -1.36 9.90 -0.62
C ASP A 76 -2.07 9.46 -1.92
N PRO A 77 -1.37 9.39 -3.07
CA PRO A 77 -2.01 8.98 -4.32
C PRO A 77 -2.54 7.54 -4.29
N LYS A 78 -1.87 6.60 -3.61
CA LYS A 78 -2.30 5.18 -3.57
C LYS A 78 -3.58 5.00 -2.78
N LEU A 79 -3.83 5.88 -1.79
CA LEU A 79 -5.08 5.86 -1.03
C LEU A 79 -6.30 5.85 -1.95
N TYR A 80 -6.30 6.70 -2.98
CA TYR A 80 -7.42 6.87 -3.90
C TYR A 80 -7.54 5.73 -4.91
N VAL A 81 -6.42 5.14 -5.33
CA VAL A 81 -6.41 3.96 -6.21
C VAL A 81 -6.94 2.71 -5.47
N ASP A 82 -6.76 2.68 -4.15
CA ASP A 82 -7.20 1.59 -3.28
C ASP A 82 -8.63 1.73 -2.78
N LEU A 83 -9.37 2.76 -3.21
CA LEU A 83 -10.76 2.92 -2.84
C LEU A 83 -11.63 1.97 -3.68
N SER A 84 -12.44 1.16 -3.00
CA SER A 84 -13.49 0.38 -3.63
C SER A 84 -14.81 1.13 -3.67
N LEU A 85 -15.67 0.83 -4.63
CA LEU A 85 -16.99 1.47 -4.73
C LEU A 85 -18.00 0.77 -3.80
N LYS A 86 -18.79 1.56 -3.05
CA LYS A 86 -19.95 1.06 -2.30
C LYS A 86 -21.15 0.80 -3.20
N LEU A 87 -21.29 1.58 -4.27
CA LEU A 87 -22.38 1.56 -5.24
C LEU A 87 -21.84 1.27 -6.64
N ASN A 88 -22.75 1.00 -7.58
CA ASN A 88 -22.34 0.76 -8.97
C ASN A 88 -21.59 1.97 -9.57
N PHE A 89 -20.70 1.67 -10.52
CA PHE A 89 -19.85 2.66 -11.18
C PHE A 89 -20.63 3.86 -11.73
N SER A 90 -21.68 3.62 -12.51
CA SER A 90 -22.45 4.70 -13.17
C SER A 90 -23.08 5.68 -12.17
N THR A 91 -23.57 5.20 -11.02
CA THR A 91 -24.18 6.05 -9.99
C THR A 91 -23.12 6.91 -9.32
N THR A 92 -22.00 6.30 -8.95
CA THR A 92 -20.89 7.00 -8.28
C THR A 92 -20.25 8.04 -9.20
N GLU A 93 -20.01 7.70 -10.46
CA GLU A 93 -19.45 8.61 -11.46
C GLU A 93 -20.37 9.81 -11.71
N LYS A 94 -21.66 9.59 -11.94
CA LYS A 94 -22.64 10.67 -12.10
C LYS A 94 -22.69 11.59 -10.88
N ALA A 95 -22.61 11.03 -9.68
CA ALA A 95 -22.60 11.81 -8.45
C ALA A 95 -21.31 12.66 -8.31
N PHE A 96 -20.16 12.16 -8.77
CA PHE A 96 -18.91 12.92 -8.79
C PHE A 96 -18.99 14.10 -9.77
N ASP A 97 -19.56 13.88 -10.95
CA ASP A 97 -19.70 14.90 -11.99
C ASP A 97 -20.62 16.07 -11.56
N GLN A 98 -21.54 15.81 -10.63
CA GLN A 98 -22.44 16.81 -10.06
C GLN A 98 -21.80 17.65 -8.94
N LEU A 99 -20.59 17.31 -8.47
CA LEU A 99 -19.92 18.11 -7.44
C LEU A 99 -19.52 19.47 -7.99
N GLN A 100 -19.84 20.53 -7.24
CA GLN A 100 -19.50 21.90 -7.60
C GLN A 100 -17.98 22.13 -7.49
N LYS A 101 -17.34 22.43 -8.63
CA LYS A 101 -15.91 22.74 -8.74
C LYS A 101 -15.70 24.25 -8.79
N SER A 102 -14.64 24.71 -8.14
CA SER A 102 -14.15 26.08 -8.24
C SER A 102 -13.51 26.35 -9.61
N ALA A 103 -13.22 27.61 -9.93
CA ALA A 103 -12.64 28.01 -11.23
C ALA A 103 -11.28 27.33 -11.52
N ASN A 104 -10.52 26.98 -10.49
CA ASN A 104 -9.25 26.24 -10.57
C ASN A 104 -9.44 24.69 -10.63
N GLY A 105 -10.70 24.22 -10.67
CA GLY A 105 -11.05 22.80 -10.68
C GLY A 105 -11.00 22.09 -9.31
N SER A 106 -10.75 22.80 -8.20
CA SER A 106 -10.79 22.20 -6.85
C SER A 106 -12.22 22.07 -6.33
N LEU A 107 -12.43 21.11 -5.42
CA LEU A 107 -13.69 20.94 -4.69
C LEU A 107 -13.58 21.61 -3.32
N SER A 108 -14.71 21.75 -2.60
CA SER A 108 -14.65 22.02 -1.17
C SER A 108 -14.12 20.78 -0.42
N VAL A 109 -13.36 21.01 0.65
CA VAL A 109 -12.81 19.93 1.49
C VAL A 109 -13.92 19.05 2.04
N GLU A 110 -15.00 19.66 2.52
CA GLU A 110 -16.18 19.00 3.07
C GLU A 110 -16.95 18.24 1.99
N GLY A 111 -17.06 18.82 0.80
CA GLY A 111 -17.76 18.20 -0.33
C GLY A 111 -17.06 16.94 -0.82
N LEU A 112 -15.74 16.99 -0.98
CA LEU A 112 -14.96 15.82 -1.41
C LEU A 112 -14.92 14.74 -0.32
N LYS A 113 -14.73 15.11 0.95
CA LYS A 113 -14.78 14.14 2.06
C LYS A 113 -16.15 13.45 2.14
N GLY A 114 -17.24 14.23 2.12
CA GLY A 114 -18.59 13.68 2.16
C GLY A 114 -18.91 12.80 0.95
N PHE A 115 -18.37 13.13 -0.23
CA PHE A 115 -18.45 12.26 -1.40
C PHE A 115 -17.72 10.93 -1.20
N ILE A 116 -16.46 10.97 -0.74
CA ILE A 116 -15.66 9.77 -0.47
C ILE A 116 -16.37 8.88 0.55
N ASP A 117 -16.78 9.45 1.68
CA ASP A 117 -17.45 8.72 2.77
C ASP A 117 -18.76 8.05 2.31
N LYS A 118 -19.50 8.70 1.42
CA LYS A 118 -20.77 8.18 0.90
C LYS A 118 -20.59 7.07 -0.13
N TYR A 119 -19.65 7.22 -1.06
CA TYR A 119 -19.59 6.38 -2.27
C TYR A 119 -18.46 5.35 -2.27
N PHE A 120 -17.45 5.47 -1.40
CA PHE A 120 -16.30 4.57 -1.39
C PHE A 120 -16.16 3.81 -0.07
N GLY A 121 -15.70 2.56 -0.18
CA GLY A 121 -15.12 1.81 0.92
C GLY A 121 -13.79 2.45 1.36
N GLY A 122 -13.39 2.17 2.60
CA GLY A 122 -12.07 2.57 3.06
C GLY A 122 -10.99 1.81 2.29
N ALA A 123 -9.87 2.46 2.02
CA ALA A 123 -8.75 1.81 1.36
C ALA A 123 -8.27 0.60 2.19
N GLY A 124 -8.29 -0.60 1.59
CA GLY A 124 -8.02 -1.86 2.28
C GLY A 124 -9.24 -2.60 2.85
N SER A 125 -10.45 -2.06 2.70
CA SER A 125 -11.70 -2.77 3.03
C SER A 125 -11.93 -4.04 2.20
N ASP A 126 -11.16 -4.20 1.13
CA ASP A 126 -11.20 -5.35 0.24
C ASP A 126 -10.52 -6.59 0.81
N LEU A 127 -9.77 -6.44 1.91
CA LEU A 127 -9.05 -7.52 2.58
C LEU A 127 -9.68 -7.83 3.94
N VAL A 128 -9.68 -9.11 4.28
CA VAL A 128 -10.03 -9.60 5.62
C VAL A 128 -8.81 -10.24 6.26
N TYR A 129 -8.67 -10.04 7.58
CA TYR A 129 -7.71 -10.79 8.38
C TYR A 129 -8.06 -12.28 8.35
N VAL A 130 -7.04 -13.14 8.22
CA VAL A 130 -7.19 -14.59 8.43
C VAL A 130 -6.06 -15.10 9.29
N GLU A 131 -6.42 -15.84 10.34
CA GLU A 131 -5.48 -16.53 11.20
C GLU A 131 -4.86 -17.71 10.43
N PRO A 132 -3.53 -17.77 10.23
CA PRO A 132 -2.89 -18.90 9.56
C PRO A 132 -3.02 -20.17 10.42
N VAL A 133 -3.54 -21.24 9.82
CA VAL A 133 -3.86 -22.50 10.51
C VAL A 133 -2.62 -23.27 11.00
N ASP A 134 -1.48 -23.01 10.39
CA ASP A 134 -0.18 -23.65 10.62
C ASP A 134 0.77 -22.76 11.44
N PHE A 135 0.31 -21.60 11.92
CA PHE A 135 1.16 -20.70 12.69
C PHE A 135 1.47 -21.25 14.09
N VAL A 136 2.75 -21.50 14.34
CA VAL A 136 3.28 -21.85 15.67
C VAL A 136 4.09 -20.65 16.19
N PRO A 137 3.75 -20.05 17.36
CA PRO A 137 4.45 -18.87 17.89
C PRO A 137 5.95 -19.08 18.10
N GLU A 138 6.34 -20.27 18.55
CA GLU A 138 7.73 -20.69 18.72
C GLU A 138 7.90 -22.07 18.07
N PRO A 139 8.28 -22.12 16.78
CA PRO A 139 8.48 -23.38 16.07
C PRO A 139 9.58 -24.24 16.72
N GLU A 140 9.40 -25.55 16.71
CA GLU A 140 10.43 -26.46 17.22
C GLU A 140 11.73 -26.30 16.42
N GLY A 141 12.85 -26.13 17.13
CA GLY A 141 14.14 -25.92 16.48
C GLY A 141 14.26 -24.59 15.73
N PHE A 142 13.50 -23.55 16.10
CA PHE A 142 13.58 -22.23 15.47
C PHE A 142 14.99 -21.64 15.55
N LEU A 143 15.63 -21.46 14.38
CA LEU A 143 16.97 -20.86 14.23
C LEU A 143 18.03 -21.46 15.20
N PRO A 144 18.35 -22.77 15.10
CA PRO A 144 19.17 -23.46 16.08
C PRO A 144 20.64 -23.00 16.03
N LYS A 145 21.07 -22.45 14.88
CA LYS A 145 22.41 -21.91 14.65
C LYS A 145 22.61 -20.48 15.17
N VAL A 146 21.54 -19.80 15.58
CA VAL A 146 21.61 -18.43 16.09
C VAL A 146 21.87 -18.47 17.59
N GLU A 147 23.12 -18.37 18.01
CA GLU A 147 23.50 -18.51 19.43
C GLU A 147 23.05 -17.34 20.31
N ASN A 148 22.95 -16.13 19.75
CA ASN A 148 22.56 -14.95 20.50
C ASN A 148 21.05 -14.97 20.84
N PRO A 149 20.67 -14.96 22.13
CA PRO A 149 19.27 -15.05 22.55
C PRO A 149 18.44 -13.82 22.18
N GLU A 150 19.03 -12.62 22.18
CA GLU A 150 18.32 -11.38 21.81
C GLU A 150 17.96 -11.39 20.33
N VAL A 151 18.88 -11.86 19.48
CA VAL A 151 18.63 -12.01 18.03
C VAL A 151 17.56 -13.05 17.76
N ARG A 152 17.56 -14.16 18.52
CA ARG A 152 16.50 -15.19 18.40
C ARG A 152 15.14 -14.64 18.85
N ALA A 153 15.08 -13.88 19.93
CA ALA A 153 13.86 -13.24 20.41
C ALA A 153 13.31 -12.23 19.38
N TRP A 154 14.18 -11.39 18.81
CA TRP A 154 13.81 -10.48 17.72
C TRP A 154 13.28 -11.23 16.49
N ALA A 155 13.89 -12.35 16.12
CA ALA A 155 13.39 -13.16 15.00
C ALA A 155 11.99 -13.77 15.27
N LEU A 156 11.67 -14.11 16.53
CA LEU A 156 10.33 -14.53 16.92
C LEU A 156 9.32 -13.38 16.84
N GLU A 157 9.73 -12.15 17.15
CA GLU A 157 8.87 -10.96 16.95
C GLU A 157 8.55 -10.76 15.47
N ILE A 158 9.55 -10.91 14.58
CA ILE A 158 9.33 -10.86 13.12
C ILE A 158 8.42 -12.01 12.67
N HIS A 159 8.62 -13.23 13.18
CA HIS A 159 7.76 -14.37 12.88
C HIS A 159 6.30 -14.10 13.26
N ALA A 160 6.07 -13.48 14.41
CA ALA A 160 4.72 -13.09 14.86
C ALA A 160 4.05 -12.06 13.93
N LEU A 161 4.82 -11.25 13.19
CA LEU A 161 4.24 -10.32 12.21
C LEU A 161 3.56 -11.04 11.06
N TRP A 162 4.04 -12.22 10.63
CA TRP A 162 3.44 -12.97 9.53
C TRP A 162 1.99 -13.36 9.82
N LYS A 163 1.72 -13.78 11.06
CA LYS A 163 0.35 -13.99 11.55
C LYS A 163 -0.49 -12.72 11.44
N ASN A 164 0.03 -11.58 11.89
CA ASN A 164 -0.71 -10.31 11.85
C ASN A 164 -0.91 -9.76 10.44
N LEU A 165 -0.04 -10.12 9.49
CA LEU A 165 -0.06 -9.66 8.10
C LEU A 165 -0.77 -10.64 7.15
N SER A 166 -1.26 -11.76 7.65
CA SER A 166 -2.06 -12.72 6.88
C SER A 166 -3.43 -12.14 6.51
N ARG A 167 -3.73 -12.12 5.21
CA ARG A 167 -4.95 -11.55 4.63
C ARG A 167 -5.54 -12.51 3.60
N LYS A 168 -6.85 -12.47 3.48
CA LYS A 168 -7.59 -13.04 2.35
C LYS A 168 -8.36 -11.92 1.65
N VAL A 169 -8.51 -12.02 0.34
CA VAL A 169 -9.41 -11.13 -0.40
C VAL A 169 -10.85 -11.40 0.01
N SER A 170 -11.60 -10.35 0.34
CA SER A 170 -12.98 -10.46 0.84
C SER A 170 -13.92 -11.10 -0.18
N ASP A 171 -15.02 -11.68 0.31
CA ASP A 171 -16.03 -12.29 -0.55
C ASP A 171 -16.74 -11.25 -1.44
N GLU A 172 -16.78 -9.97 -1.03
CA GLU A 172 -17.39 -8.91 -1.84
C GLU A 172 -16.62 -8.66 -3.14
N VAL A 173 -15.28 -8.70 -3.09
CA VAL A 173 -14.43 -8.61 -4.30
C VAL A 173 -14.73 -9.76 -5.26
N HIS A 174 -14.98 -10.96 -4.74
CA HIS A 174 -15.33 -12.11 -5.57
C HIS A 174 -16.73 -11.98 -6.20
N LYS A 175 -17.69 -11.41 -5.46
CA LYS A 175 -19.07 -11.22 -5.95
C LYS A 175 -19.21 -10.08 -6.94
N ARG A 176 -18.46 -8.99 -6.76
CA ARG A 176 -18.57 -7.76 -7.55
C ARG A 176 -17.20 -7.18 -7.91
N PRO A 177 -16.34 -7.94 -8.61
CA PRO A 177 -14.95 -7.52 -8.89
C PRO A 177 -14.85 -6.20 -9.65
N GLU A 178 -15.90 -5.81 -10.39
CA GLU A 178 -15.98 -4.54 -11.13
C GLU A 178 -15.97 -3.28 -10.25
N LEU A 179 -16.16 -3.43 -8.93
CA LEU A 179 -16.15 -2.32 -7.97
C LEU A 179 -14.80 -2.13 -7.27
N HIS A 180 -13.83 -2.98 -7.57
CA HIS A 180 -12.55 -3.05 -6.86
C HIS A 180 -11.37 -3.00 -7.84
N THR A 181 -10.25 -2.45 -7.38
CA THR A 181 -8.97 -2.50 -8.11
C THR A 181 -8.13 -3.72 -7.73
N ILE A 182 -8.32 -4.26 -6.52
CA ILE A 182 -7.66 -5.50 -6.10
C ILE A 182 -8.19 -6.69 -6.91
N LEU A 183 -7.28 -7.57 -7.32
CA LEU A 183 -7.64 -8.78 -8.03
C LEU A 183 -8.10 -9.86 -7.05
N PRO A 184 -9.17 -10.61 -7.36
CA PRO A 184 -9.59 -11.75 -6.55
C PRO A 184 -8.50 -12.82 -6.55
N LEU A 185 -8.16 -13.31 -5.35
CA LEU A 185 -7.22 -14.40 -5.14
C LEU A 185 -7.95 -15.55 -4.42
N PRO A 186 -7.75 -16.80 -4.86
CA PRO A 186 -8.45 -17.95 -4.28
C PRO A 186 -7.99 -18.23 -2.84
N GLU A 187 -6.71 -18.00 -2.57
CA GLU A 187 -6.06 -18.31 -1.31
C GLU A 187 -5.68 -17.06 -0.52
N GLN A 188 -5.45 -17.25 0.77
CA GLN A 188 -4.86 -16.22 1.61
C GLN A 188 -3.38 -15.97 1.26
N GLY A 189 -2.87 -14.81 1.64
CA GLY A 189 -1.47 -14.46 1.49
C GLY A 189 -1.01 -13.52 2.59
N VAL A 190 0.30 -13.26 2.63
CA VAL A 190 0.89 -12.28 3.54
C VAL A 190 1.15 -11.01 2.75
N ILE A 191 0.66 -9.89 3.27
CA ILE A 191 0.95 -8.56 2.69
C ILE A 191 2.16 -7.92 3.39
N PRO A 192 2.91 -7.04 2.74
CA PRO A 192 3.99 -6.29 3.41
C PRO A 192 3.46 -5.39 4.54
N GLY A 193 2.22 -4.92 4.42
CA GLY A 193 1.51 -4.13 5.41
C GLY A 193 1.52 -2.61 5.14
N SER A 194 0.86 -1.87 6.04
CA SER A 194 0.68 -0.42 5.91
C SER A 194 -0.09 -0.03 4.63
N ARG A 195 0.50 0.80 3.76
CA ARG A 195 -0.03 1.24 2.47
C ARG A 195 -0.05 0.13 1.41
N PHE A 196 0.70 -0.94 1.61
CA PHE A 196 0.83 -2.07 0.68
C PHE A 196 -0.16 -3.16 1.07
N ARG A 197 -1.19 -3.32 0.25
CA ARG A 197 -2.39 -4.11 0.56
C ARG A 197 -2.61 -5.25 -0.44
N GLU A 198 -1.70 -5.40 -1.38
CA GLU A 198 -1.67 -6.48 -2.34
C GLU A 198 -0.58 -7.48 -1.98
N VAL A 199 -0.69 -8.69 -2.52
CA VAL A 199 0.42 -9.65 -2.49
C VAL A 199 1.47 -9.19 -3.50
N TYR A 200 2.71 -9.06 -3.05
CA TYR A 200 3.83 -8.66 -3.89
C TYR A 200 4.65 -9.89 -4.27
N TYR A 201 4.91 -10.05 -5.57
CA TYR A 201 5.55 -11.25 -6.12
C TYR A 201 6.91 -11.54 -5.46
N TRP A 202 7.84 -10.58 -5.50
CA TRP A 202 9.21 -10.80 -4.99
C TRP A 202 9.25 -10.82 -3.45
N ASP A 203 8.41 -10.02 -2.77
CA ASP A 203 8.26 -10.06 -1.31
C ASP A 203 7.81 -11.45 -0.85
N SER A 204 6.83 -12.04 -1.56
CA SER A 204 6.28 -13.36 -1.23
C SER A 204 7.34 -14.45 -1.23
N TYR A 205 8.34 -14.37 -2.11
CA TYR A 205 9.45 -15.32 -2.13
C TYR A 205 10.21 -15.32 -0.79
N TRP A 206 10.49 -14.15 -0.23
CA TRP A 206 11.20 -14.05 1.05
C TRP A 206 10.35 -14.48 2.22
N VAL A 207 9.06 -14.11 2.23
CA VAL A 207 8.11 -14.57 3.25
C VAL A 207 8.01 -16.09 3.26
N ILE A 208 7.82 -16.71 2.09
CA ILE A 208 7.71 -18.16 1.95
C ILE A 208 9.03 -18.83 2.33
N SER A 209 10.17 -18.31 1.87
CA SER A 209 11.48 -18.89 2.19
C SER A 209 11.74 -18.93 3.69
N VAL A 210 11.39 -17.86 4.41
CA VAL A 210 11.52 -17.82 5.88
C VAL A 210 10.50 -18.72 6.57
N SER A 211 9.27 -18.80 6.05
CA SER A 211 8.19 -19.62 6.63
C SER A 211 8.46 -21.12 6.49
N VAL A 212 8.92 -21.56 5.31
CA VAL A 212 9.18 -22.98 4.99
C VAL A 212 10.43 -23.51 5.69
N VAL A 213 11.41 -22.66 6.00
CA VAL A 213 12.62 -23.09 6.74
C VAL A 213 12.28 -23.62 8.16
N ASN A 214 11.08 -23.35 8.67
CA ASN A 214 10.62 -23.81 9.99
C ASN A 214 9.68 -25.03 9.94
N VAL A 215 9.38 -25.57 8.76
CA VAL A 215 8.60 -26.81 8.61
C VAL A 215 9.51 -27.84 7.95
N LYS A 216 10.25 -28.62 8.76
CA LYS A 216 10.80 -29.88 8.28
C LYS A 216 9.76 -31.00 8.43
N PRO A 217 9.75 -31.98 7.50
CA PRO A 217 8.79 -33.09 7.48
C PRO A 217 8.90 -33.99 8.71
#